data_AF-A0A519TT91-F1
#
_entry.id   AF-A0A519TT91-F1
#
_cell.length_a   1.000
_cell.length_b   1.000
_cell.length_c   1.000
_cell.angle_alpha   90.00
_cell.angle_beta   90.00
_cell.angle_gamma   90.00
#
_symmetry.space_group_name_H-M   'P 1'
#
loop_
_entity.id
_entity.type
_entity.pdbx_description
1 polymer ?
#
loop_
_entity_poly.entity_id
_entity_poly.type
_entity_poly.pdbx_seq_one_letter_code
_entity_poly.pdbx_strand_id
1 'polypeptide(L)' 'MQNILSKQEYKEVLNRIQLLLNKSRQGIRNDEILEITQLRQKASQFEREFYDLTISDKSLHQTG' A
#
# COMPACT_ATOMS: atom_id res chain seq x y z
N MET A 1 14.56 -1.65 -3.10
CA MET A 1 13.35 -1.58 -2.25
C MET A 1 12.83 -3.01 -2.10
N GLN A 2 12.61 -3.51 -0.88
CA GLN A 2 12.02 -4.86 -0.70
C GLN A 2 10.51 -4.80 -0.94
N ASN A 3 10.02 -5.72 -1.77
CA ASN A 3 8.60 -5.87 -2.10
C ASN A 3 7.89 -6.68 -1.00
N ILE A 4 6.59 -6.44 -0.84
CA ILE A 4 5.71 -7.25 0.01
C ILE A 4 5.37 -8.50 -0.81
N LEU A 5 5.57 -9.70 -0.26
CA LEU A 5 5.36 -10.96 -0.99
C LEU A 5 4.15 -11.75 -0.47
N SER A 6 3.60 -11.36 0.67
CA SER A 6 2.51 -12.07 1.33
C SER A 6 1.47 -11.13 1.96
N LYS A 7 0.25 -11.66 2.14
CA LYS A 7 -0.81 -10.95 2.87
C LYS A 7 -0.44 -10.65 4.32
N GLN A 8 0.44 -11.45 4.93
CA GLN A 8 0.90 -11.23 6.30
C GLN A 8 1.83 -10.00 6.37
N GLU A 9 2.83 -9.93 5.50
CA GLU A 9 3.71 -8.75 5.39
C GLU A 9 2.93 -7.48 5.03
N TYR A 10 1.91 -7.59 4.19
CA TYR A 10 1.00 -6.47 3.90
C TYR A 10 0.30 -5.95 5.16
N LYS A 11 -0.23 -6.84 6.01
CA LYS A 11 -0.84 -6.44 7.30
C LYS A 11 0.16 -5.76 8.23
N GLU A 12 1.40 -6.26 8.27
CA GLU A 12 2.46 -5.66 9.08
C GLU A 12 2.81 -4.25 8.62
N VAL A 13 2.89 -4.04 7.30
CA VAL A 13 3.08 -2.70 6.70
C VAL A 13 1.94 -1.75 7.08
N LEU A 14 0.68 -2.20 6.99
CA LEU A 14 -0.48 -1.39 7.38
C LEU A 14 -0.47 -1.04 8.87
N ASN A 15 -0.18 -2.00 9.74
CA ASN A 15 -0.07 -1.79 11.18
C ASN A 15 1.03 -0.78 11.51
N ARG A 16 2.16 -0.84 10.80
CA ARG A 16 3.27 0.10 10.98
C ARG A 16 2.89 1.52 10.56
N ILE A 17 2.22 1.68 9.43
CA ILE A 17 1.68 2.99 9.00
C ILE A 17 0.74 3.53 10.07
N GLN A 18 -0.19 2.70 10.57
CA GLN A 18 -1.14 3.10 11.60
C GLN A 18 -0.44 3.53 12.90
N LEU A 19 0.59 2.80 13.34
CA LEU A 19 1.37 3.15 14.52
C LEU A 19 2.05 4.52 14.37
N LEU A 20 2.69 4.78 13.22
CA LEU A 20 3.37 6.05 12.95
C LEU A 20 2.38 7.22 12.88
N LEU A 21 1.21 7.01 12.26
CA LEU A 21 0.14 8.02 12.23
C LEU A 21 -0.47 8.25 13.62
N ASN A 22 -0.62 7.22 14.45
CA ASN A 22 -1.16 7.35 15.80
C ASN A 22 -0.20 8.06 16.76
N LYS A 23 1.09 8.12 16.43
CA LYS A 23 2.10 8.90 17.16
C LYS A 23 1.89 10.42 17.07
N SER A 24 0.91 10.87 16.29
CA SER A 24 0.49 12.28 16.13
C SER A 24 0.38 13.09 17.43
N ARG A 25 0.18 12.47 18.61
CA ARG A 25 0.20 13.18 19.91
C ARG A 25 1.55 13.84 20.24
N GLN A 26 2.65 13.41 19.64
CA GLN A 26 4.00 13.96 19.85
C GLN A 26 4.52 14.75 18.63
N GLY A 27 3.71 14.89 17.58
CA GLY A 27 4.15 15.37 16.27
C GLY A 27 4.86 14.29 15.47
N ILE A 28 4.59 14.24 14.16
CA ILE A 28 5.24 13.30 13.24
C ILE A 28 6.54 13.95 12.76
N ARG A 29 7.67 13.27 12.95
CA ARG A 29 8.97 13.76 12.48
C ARG A 29 9.14 13.52 10.97
N ASN A 30 10.03 14.27 10.34
CA ASN A 30 10.29 14.14 8.90
C ASN A 30 10.76 12.73 8.47
N ASP A 31 11.52 12.03 9.32
CA ASP A 31 11.93 10.65 9.06
C ASP A 31 10.73 9.69 9.10
N GLU A 32 9.77 9.93 9.99
CA GLU A 32 8.53 9.15 10.08
C GLU A 32 7.60 9.42 8.89
N ILE A 33 7.56 10.66 8.38
CA ILE A 33 6.86 11.00 7.14
C ILE A 33 7.46 10.25 5.94
N LEU A 34 8.79 10.20 5.86
CA LEU A 34 9.49 9.45 4.82
C LEU A 34 9.19 7.95 4.93
N GLU A 35 9.22 7.39 6.14
CA GLU A 35 8.87 5.98 6.40
C GLU A 35 7.42 5.68 5.99
N ILE A 36 6.45 6.51 6.40
CA ILE A 36 5.05 6.38 6.00
C ILE A 36 4.91 6.40 4.47
N THR A 37 5.61 7.31 3.80
CA THR A 37 5.56 7.46 2.34
C THR A 37 6.06 6.19 1.65
N GLN A 38 7.20 5.66 2.08
CA GLN A 38 7.77 4.42 1.54
C GLN A 38 6.87 3.20 1.81
N LEU A 39 6.30 3.10 3.02
CA LEU A 39 5.40 2.02 3.39
C LEU A 39 4.12 2.06 2.55
N ARG A 40 3.55 3.25 2.31
CA ARG A 40 2.38 3.43 1.43
C ARG A 40 2.68 3.05 -0.02
N GLN A 41 3.85 3.41 -0.55
CA GLN A 41 4.25 2.99 -1.90
C GLN A 41 4.35 1.47 -2.03
N LYS A 42 4.95 0.79 -1.04
CA LYS A 42 5.04 -0.67 -1.01
C LYS A 42 3.67 -1.34 -0.92
N ALA A 43 2.78 -0.82 -0.05
CA ALA A 43 1.41 -1.32 0.08
C ALA A 43 0.63 -1.18 -1.23
N SER A 44 0.74 -0.02 -1.89
CA SER A 44 0.09 0.23 -3.17
C SER A 44 0.61 -0.67 -4.30
N GLN A 45 1.91 -0.97 -4.32
CA GLN A 45 2.47 -1.93 -5.27
C GLN A 45 1.91 -3.34 -5.03
N PHE A 46 1.86 -3.79 -3.77
CA PHE A 46 1.26 -5.08 -3.42
C PHE A 46 -0.22 -5.14 -3.80
N GLU A 47 -0.97 -4.07 -3.54
CA GLU A 47 -2.38 -3.97 -3.92
C GLU A 47 -2.59 -4.07 -5.43
N ARG A 48 -1.73 -3.43 -6.21
CA ARG A 48 -1.75 -3.58 -7.68
C ARG A 48 -1.46 -5.02 -8.09
N GLU A 49 -0.42 -5.65 -7.54
CA GLU A 49 -0.03 -7.01 -7.97
C GLU A 49 -1.01 -8.10 -7.50
N PHE A 50 -1.62 -7.97 -6.32
CA PHE A 50 -2.50 -8.99 -5.73
C PHE A 50 -4.00 -8.70 -5.86
N TYR A 51 -4.38 -7.43 -5.99
CA TYR A 51 -5.77 -6.98 -6.02
C TYR A 51 -6.09 -6.09 -7.24
N ASP A 52 -5.28 -6.05 -8.30
CA ASP A 52 -5.71 -5.54 -9.62
C ASP A 52 -6.89 -6.38 -10.12
N LEU A 53 -8.08 -6.03 -9.62
CA LEU A 53 -9.39 -6.40 -10.14
C LEU A 53 -9.90 -5.30 -11.10
N THR A 54 -9.07 -4.30 -11.40
CA THR A 54 -9.26 -3.29 -12.44
C THR A 54 -8.08 -3.43 -13.40
N ILE A 55 -8.12 -4.11 -14.54
CA ILE A 55 -9.14 -4.15 -15.60
C ILE A 55 -8.99 -5.49 -16.35
N SER A 56 -9.86 -6.46 -16.06
CA SER A 56 -10.33 -7.38 -17.11
C SER A 56 -11.68 -6.82 -17.58
N ASP A 57 -11.65 -5.66 -18.24
CA ASP A 57 -12.74 -5.29 -19.13
C ASP A 57 -12.59 -6.15 -20.39
N LYS A 58 -12.89 -7.44 -20.25
CA LYS A 58 -13.21 -8.33 -21.38
C LYS A 58 -14.65 -8.07 -21.89
N SER A 59 -15.22 -6.92 -21.58
CA SER A 59 -16.55 -6.47 -22.02
C SER A 59 -16.49 -5.30 -23.01
N LEU A 60 -15.29 -4.83 -23.41
CA LEU A 60 -15.12 -3.79 -24.45
C LEU A 60 -14.52 -4.31 -25.76
N HIS A 61 -14.46 -5.63 -25.97
CA HIS A 61 -14.36 -6.20 -27.32
C HIS A 61 -15.64 -6.98 -27.62
N GLN A 62 -16.26 -6.65 -28.76
CA GLN A 62 -17.59 -7.08 -29.27
C GLN A 62 -18.71 -6.15 -28.74
N THR A 63 -19.31 -5.24 -29.51
CA THR A 63 -19.66 -5.22 -30.94
C THR A 63 -20.11 -3.80 -31.32
N GLY A 64 -19.80 -3.37 -32.55
CA GLY A 64 -20.35 -2.15 -33.17
C GLY A 64 -19.49 -1.68 -34.31
#